data_AF-A0A8V0XLY3-F1
#
_entry.id   AF-A0A8V0XLY3-F1
#
_cell.length_a   1.000
_cell.length_b   1.000
_cell.length_c   1.000
_cell.angle_alpha   90.00
_cell.angle_beta   90.00
_cell.angle_gamma   90.00
#
_symmetry.space_group_name_H-M   'P 1'
#
loop_
_entity.id
_entity.type
_entity.pdbx_description
1 polymer ?
#
loop_
_entity_poly.entity_id
_entity_poly.type
_entity_poly.pdbx_seq_one_letter_code
_entity_poly.pdbx_strand_id
1 'polypeptide(L)'
;MAEWPRLLTLARQGKLDLLEAALRDGDVTNRRCDRSGDTLLHVAARHGHLHLLVLLLETLGMDVEVANGDYKRPLHEAASMGHRECVSYLLAKGASVDCLKRADWTPLMMACTRQNLEVIKELMEHGANPLLKNKDGWNCFHIASREGHLEVLQYLLAVFPSSWDTESTIRRTPLHTAAMHGCFDAVELLLERCHYKPDSRDNCGVTPFMDAIQNGHVNIARLLLEKHQACPTAVDALGAQPLHRAAVTAQDEAIQFLVSELGVDVNGRATPLQLTALHYAAKEGHMCTIQTLLSLGANIHAKDGKGRSALHAACAGQHAAAAQILLSTGLQDSEDSTGTLAQQLARKPDVIQVFQRTNVNS
;
A
#
# COMPACT_ATOMS: atom_id res chain seq x y z
N MET A 1 -37.85 29.09 3.11
CA MET A 1 -36.45 28.70 2.83
C MET A 1 -36.21 27.33 3.44
N ALA A 2 -35.95 26.31 2.63
CA ALA A 2 -35.62 24.98 3.14
C ALA A 2 -34.30 25.03 3.92
N GLU A 3 -34.29 24.48 5.14
CA GLU A 3 -33.06 24.29 5.91
C GLU A 3 -32.18 23.25 5.19
N TRP A 4 -31.06 23.70 4.67
CA TRP A 4 -30.13 22.85 3.91
C TRP A 4 -29.68 21.56 4.63
N PRO A 5 -29.46 21.55 5.97
CA PRO A 5 -29.21 20.31 6.71
C PRO A 5 -30.34 19.28 6.60
N ARG A 6 -31.60 19.76 6.52
CA ARG A 6 -32.77 18.89 6.34
C ARG A 6 -32.79 18.28 4.94
N LEU A 7 -32.56 19.08 3.90
CA LEU A 7 -32.48 18.58 2.51
C LEU A 7 -31.40 17.51 2.35
N LEU A 8 -30.22 17.74 2.93
CA LEU A 8 -29.13 16.77 2.91
C LEU A 8 -29.51 15.46 3.62
N THR A 9 -30.20 15.56 4.76
CA THR A 9 -30.66 14.38 5.51
C THR A 9 -31.68 13.58 4.70
N LEU A 10 -32.64 14.25 4.06
CA LEU A 10 -33.64 13.62 3.20
C LEU A 10 -33.00 12.94 1.98
N ALA A 11 -32.01 13.58 1.37
CA ALA A 11 -31.28 13.02 0.24
C ALA A 11 -30.46 11.78 0.63
N ARG A 12 -29.76 11.79 1.78
CA ARG A 12 -29.05 10.61 2.29
C ARG A 12 -29.98 9.43 2.57
N GLN A 13 -31.19 9.71 3.03
CA GLN A 13 -32.21 8.70 3.36
C GLN A 13 -33.07 8.27 2.15
N GLY A 14 -32.88 8.87 0.97
CA GLY A 14 -33.68 8.53 -0.21
C GLY A 14 -35.15 8.96 -0.13
N LYS A 15 -35.50 9.94 0.72
CA LYS A 15 -36.90 10.38 0.94
C LYS A 15 -37.37 11.31 -0.18
N LEU A 16 -37.66 10.73 -1.35
CA LEU A 16 -38.06 11.44 -2.57
C LEU A 16 -39.21 12.43 -2.35
N ASP A 17 -40.36 12.00 -1.86
CA ASP A 17 -41.55 12.85 -1.73
C ASP A 17 -41.31 14.08 -0.84
N LEU A 18 -40.61 13.86 0.28
CA LEU A 18 -40.26 14.92 1.23
C LEU A 18 -39.21 15.87 0.65
N LEU A 19 -38.29 15.34 -0.15
CA LEU A 19 -37.29 16.15 -0.84
C LEU A 19 -37.94 16.98 -1.94
N GLU A 20 -38.78 16.39 -2.78
CA GLU A 20 -39.51 17.08 -3.84
C GLU A 20 -40.36 18.23 -3.26
N ALA A 21 -41.13 17.97 -2.21
CA ALA A 21 -41.92 19.00 -1.53
C ALA A 21 -41.05 20.14 -0.98
N ALA A 22 -39.86 19.83 -0.46
CA ALA A 22 -38.94 20.82 0.09
C ALA A 22 -38.17 21.60 -0.99
N LEU A 23 -38.10 21.09 -2.23
CA LEU A 23 -37.39 21.70 -3.36
C LEU A 23 -38.29 22.59 -4.24
N ARG A 24 -39.61 22.54 -4.10
CA ARG A 24 -40.56 23.37 -4.87
C ARG A 24 -40.36 24.88 -4.71
N ASP A 25 -39.75 25.32 -3.61
CA ASP A 25 -39.63 26.74 -3.24
C ASP A 25 -38.20 27.32 -3.33
N GLY A 26 -37.21 26.60 -3.88
CA GLY A 26 -35.83 27.11 -3.90
C GLY A 26 -34.90 26.49 -4.95
N ASP A 27 -34.09 27.34 -5.60
CA ASP A 27 -33.03 26.92 -6.50
C ASP A 27 -31.86 26.28 -5.71
N VAL A 28 -31.65 24.99 -5.96
CA VAL A 28 -30.59 24.16 -5.36
C VAL A 28 -29.57 23.67 -6.36
N THR A 29 -29.71 24.04 -7.64
CA THR A 29 -29.00 23.43 -8.78
C THR A 29 -27.48 23.45 -8.64
N ASN A 30 -26.93 24.47 -7.98
CA ASN A 30 -25.49 24.63 -7.74
C ASN A 30 -25.10 24.72 -6.26
N ARG A 31 -26.00 24.37 -5.33
CA ARG A 31 -25.69 24.44 -3.89
C ARG A 31 -24.83 23.27 -3.42
N ARG A 32 -23.76 23.62 -2.71
CA ARG A 32 -22.85 22.68 -2.05
C ARG A 32 -23.40 22.25 -0.69
N CYS A 33 -23.52 20.93 -0.51
CA CYS A 33 -24.08 20.19 0.61
C CYS A 33 -23.17 20.14 1.83
N ASP A 34 -21.86 20.18 1.62
CA ASP A 34 -20.88 19.98 2.68
C ASP A 34 -19.54 20.68 2.39
N ARG A 35 -18.57 20.48 3.29
CA ARG A 35 -17.20 21.01 3.19
C ARG A 35 -16.41 20.44 2.01
N SER A 36 -16.80 19.26 1.51
CA SER A 36 -16.20 18.62 0.33
C SER A 36 -16.69 19.27 -0.97
N GLY A 37 -17.75 20.07 -0.88
CA GLY A 37 -18.38 20.71 -2.03
C GLY A 37 -19.34 19.79 -2.77
N ASP A 38 -19.81 18.71 -2.16
CA ASP A 38 -20.75 17.78 -2.77
C ASP A 38 -22.07 18.47 -3.11
N THR A 39 -22.77 18.04 -4.14
CA THR A 39 -24.15 18.47 -4.44
C THR A 39 -25.14 17.37 -4.06
N LEU A 40 -26.45 17.63 -4.15
CA LEU A 40 -27.46 16.59 -3.93
C LEU A 40 -27.28 15.40 -4.90
N LEU A 41 -26.77 15.64 -6.12
CA LEU A 41 -26.43 14.57 -7.06
C LEU A 41 -25.32 13.65 -6.53
N HIS A 42 -24.27 14.21 -5.92
CA HIS A 42 -23.20 13.41 -5.31
C HIS A 42 -23.75 12.54 -4.18
N VAL A 43 -24.61 13.11 -3.35
CA VAL A 43 -25.23 12.40 -2.22
C VAL A 43 -26.15 11.28 -2.72
N ALA A 44 -27.02 11.57 -3.70
CA ALA A 44 -27.89 10.57 -4.29
C ALA A 44 -27.10 9.43 -4.95
N ALA A 45 -26.04 9.75 -5.69
CA ALA A 45 -25.16 8.77 -6.31
C ALA A 45 -24.40 7.91 -5.28
N ARG A 46 -23.83 8.53 -4.24
CA ARG A 46 -23.10 7.85 -3.16
C ARG A 46 -23.97 6.85 -2.39
N HIS A 47 -25.25 7.14 -2.24
CA HIS A 47 -26.18 6.31 -1.48
C HIS A 47 -27.08 5.42 -2.34
N GLY A 48 -26.91 5.45 -3.67
CA GLY A 48 -27.62 4.57 -4.59
C GLY A 48 -29.08 4.95 -4.83
N HIS A 49 -29.46 6.20 -4.59
CA HIS A 49 -30.84 6.66 -4.72
C HIS A 49 -31.16 7.06 -6.16
N LEU A 50 -31.35 6.07 -7.04
CA LEU A 50 -31.63 6.28 -8.48
C LEU A 50 -32.79 7.27 -8.73
N HIS A 51 -33.89 7.11 -7.99
CA HIS A 51 -35.08 7.94 -8.14
C HIS A 51 -34.79 9.42 -7.81
N LEU A 52 -33.89 9.68 -6.85
CA LEU A 52 -33.41 11.03 -6.59
C LEU A 52 -32.55 11.55 -7.74
N LEU A 53 -31.66 10.74 -8.32
CA LEU A 53 -30.89 11.16 -9.50
C LEU A 53 -31.81 11.53 -10.67
N VAL A 54 -32.88 10.77 -10.89
CA VAL A 54 -33.90 11.07 -11.91
C VAL A 54 -34.52 12.44 -11.67
N LEU A 55 -35.07 12.69 -10.47
CA LEU A 55 -35.65 13.99 -10.12
C LEU A 55 -34.64 15.14 -10.31
N LEU A 56 -33.43 14.99 -9.78
CA LEU A 56 -32.41 16.04 -9.78
C LEU A 56 -31.92 16.39 -11.20
N LEU A 57 -31.76 15.40 -12.09
CA LEU A 57 -31.32 15.64 -13.47
C LEU A 57 -32.47 16.09 -14.39
N GLU A 58 -33.62 15.41 -14.33
CA GLU A 58 -34.69 15.63 -15.31
C GLU A 58 -35.61 16.79 -14.93
N THR A 59 -35.91 16.96 -13.64
CA THR A 59 -36.83 18.01 -13.17
C THR A 59 -36.10 19.28 -12.79
N LEU A 60 -34.96 19.16 -12.11
CA LEU A 60 -34.19 20.34 -11.65
C LEU A 60 -33.07 20.74 -12.60
N GLY A 61 -32.83 19.97 -13.68
CA GLY A 61 -31.83 20.31 -14.69
C GLY A 61 -30.41 20.43 -14.14
N MET A 62 -30.08 19.71 -13.07
CA MET A 62 -28.72 19.71 -12.54
C MET A 62 -27.75 19.12 -13.56
N ASP A 63 -26.55 19.69 -13.62
CA ASP A 63 -25.49 19.19 -14.49
C ASP A 63 -25.00 17.81 -14.02
N VAL A 64 -25.13 16.78 -14.87
CA VAL A 64 -24.65 15.41 -14.61
C VAL A 64 -23.14 15.38 -14.38
N GLU A 65 -22.42 16.34 -14.96
CA GLU A 65 -20.98 16.48 -14.91
C GLU A 65 -20.51 17.37 -13.74
N VAL A 66 -21.40 17.79 -12.83
CA VAL A 66 -21.05 18.67 -11.71
C VAL A 66 -19.91 18.10 -10.86
N ALA A 67 -18.90 18.93 -10.58
CA ALA A 67 -17.73 18.52 -9.83
C ALA A 67 -17.71 19.13 -8.41
N ASN A 68 -17.38 18.32 -7.40
CA ASN A 68 -17.13 18.80 -6.04
C ASN A 68 -15.72 19.40 -5.88
N GLY A 69 -15.32 19.77 -4.66
CA GLY A 69 -14.00 20.35 -4.38
C GLY A 69 -12.82 19.41 -4.68
N ASP A 70 -13.04 18.10 -4.74
CA ASP A 70 -12.05 17.09 -5.11
C ASP A 70 -12.13 16.71 -6.60
N TYR A 71 -12.85 17.49 -7.40
CA TYR A 71 -13.17 17.19 -8.80
C TYR A 71 -13.93 15.87 -9.00
N LYS A 72 -14.45 15.26 -7.94
CA LYS A 72 -15.33 14.09 -8.08
C LYS A 72 -16.63 14.55 -8.72
N ARG A 73 -17.20 13.66 -9.51
CA ARG A 73 -18.50 13.78 -10.15
C ARG A 73 -19.45 12.72 -9.58
N PRO A 74 -20.77 12.81 -9.75
CA PRO A 74 -21.70 11.80 -9.28
C PRO A 74 -21.33 10.37 -9.72
N LEU A 75 -20.82 10.21 -10.95
CA LEU A 75 -20.36 8.91 -11.47
C LEU A 75 -19.25 8.28 -10.62
N HIS A 76 -18.31 9.07 -10.11
CA HIS A 76 -17.26 8.60 -9.21
C HIS A 76 -17.82 8.02 -7.91
N GLU A 77 -18.82 8.68 -7.33
CA GLU A 77 -19.44 8.25 -6.07
C GLU A 77 -20.27 6.98 -6.27
N ALA A 78 -21.11 6.92 -7.31
CA ALA A 78 -21.88 5.72 -7.64
C ALA A 78 -20.96 4.53 -7.93
N ALA A 79 -19.89 4.74 -8.69
CA ALA A 79 -18.93 3.69 -9.04
C ALA A 79 -18.16 3.18 -7.80
N SER A 80 -17.67 4.10 -6.97
CA SER A 80 -16.96 3.75 -5.73
C SER A 80 -17.83 2.97 -4.75
N MET A 81 -19.13 3.26 -4.69
CA MET A 81 -20.06 2.66 -3.73
C MET A 81 -20.81 1.45 -4.27
N GLY A 82 -20.58 1.05 -5.53
CA GLY A 82 -21.13 -0.19 -6.09
C GLY A 82 -22.55 -0.06 -6.62
N HIS A 83 -23.04 1.16 -6.83
CA HIS A 83 -24.43 1.40 -7.23
C HIS A 83 -24.60 1.34 -8.75
N ARG A 84 -24.63 0.12 -9.30
CA ARG A 84 -24.68 -0.14 -10.75
C ARG A 84 -25.82 0.58 -11.47
N GLU A 85 -27.03 0.56 -10.92
CA GLU A 85 -28.18 1.23 -11.54
C GLU A 85 -27.97 2.75 -11.66
N CYS A 86 -27.34 3.36 -10.64
CA CYS A 86 -26.97 4.78 -10.69
C CYS A 86 -25.86 5.03 -11.72
N VAL A 87 -24.87 4.14 -11.84
CA VAL A 87 -23.81 4.22 -12.86
C VAL A 87 -24.41 4.19 -14.26
N SER A 88 -25.21 3.16 -14.55
CA SER A 88 -25.89 2.98 -15.84
C SER A 88 -26.73 4.20 -16.21
N TYR A 89 -27.53 4.69 -15.26
CA TYR A 89 -28.35 5.88 -15.46
C TYR A 89 -27.52 7.15 -15.73
N LEU A 90 -26.47 7.40 -14.94
CA LEU A 90 -25.61 8.58 -15.14
C LEU A 90 -24.92 8.55 -16.51
N LEU A 91 -24.42 7.40 -16.94
CA LEU A 91 -23.81 7.21 -18.26
C LEU A 91 -24.83 7.44 -19.39
N ALA A 92 -26.05 6.90 -19.25
CA ALA A 92 -27.15 7.13 -20.21
C ALA A 92 -27.55 8.61 -20.31
N LYS A 93 -27.31 9.41 -19.27
CA LYS A 93 -27.51 10.87 -19.26
C LYS A 93 -26.30 11.66 -19.73
N GLY A 94 -25.29 11.00 -20.29
CA GLY A 94 -24.12 11.65 -20.88
C GLY A 94 -22.99 11.94 -19.91
N ALA A 95 -22.96 11.29 -18.73
CA ALA A 95 -21.79 11.37 -17.88
C ALA A 95 -20.56 10.82 -18.60
N SER A 96 -19.43 11.52 -18.48
CA SER A 96 -18.17 11.08 -19.07
C SER A 96 -17.60 9.89 -18.30
N VAL A 97 -17.51 8.73 -18.97
CA VAL A 97 -17.07 7.46 -18.36
C VAL A 97 -15.66 7.54 -17.76
N ASP A 98 -14.77 8.28 -18.42
CA ASP A 98 -13.37 8.49 -18.05
C ASP A 98 -13.13 9.86 -17.40
N CYS A 99 -14.16 10.44 -16.76
CA CYS A 99 -13.99 11.69 -16.02
C CYS A 99 -12.92 11.54 -14.93
N LEU A 100 -12.18 12.62 -14.66
CA LEU A 100 -11.08 12.62 -13.71
C LEU A 100 -11.44 13.41 -12.46
N LYS A 101 -11.31 12.78 -11.29
CA LYS A 101 -11.20 13.50 -10.02
C LYS A 101 -9.75 13.89 -9.74
N ARG A 102 -9.50 14.51 -8.57
CA ARG A 102 -8.15 14.84 -8.11
C ARG A 102 -7.21 13.63 -8.15
N ALA A 103 -5.97 13.92 -8.53
CA ALA A 103 -4.92 12.95 -8.79
C ALA A 103 -5.22 12.01 -9.97
N ASP A 104 -6.08 12.44 -10.89
CA ASP A 104 -6.35 11.80 -12.18
C ASP A 104 -6.94 10.39 -12.02
N TRP A 105 -7.79 10.23 -11.00
CA TRP A 105 -8.52 8.98 -10.77
C TRP A 105 -9.80 8.95 -11.59
N THR A 106 -10.08 7.81 -12.23
CA THR A 106 -11.31 7.55 -12.98
C THR A 106 -12.36 6.84 -12.11
N PRO A 107 -13.65 6.83 -12.51
CA PRO A 107 -14.68 5.99 -11.89
C PRO A 107 -14.31 4.50 -11.88
N LEU A 108 -13.70 3.98 -12.95
CA LEU A 108 -13.24 2.59 -13.04
C LEU A 108 -12.19 2.26 -11.98
N MET A 109 -11.23 3.16 -11.76
CA MET A 109 -10.24 3.02 -10.68
C MET A 109 -10.90 3.01 -9.30
N MET A 110 -11.91 3.86 -9.07
CA MET A 110 -12.64 3.87 -7.81
C MET A 110 -13.45 2.59 -7.60
N ALA A 111 -14.10 2.06 -8.64
CA ALA A 111 -14.83 0.79 -8.57
C ALA A 111 -13.90 -0.39 -8.22
N CYS A 112 -12.67 -0.40 -8.76
CA CYS A 112 -11.66 -1.42 -8.47
C CYS A 112 -11.16 -1.39 -7.01
N THR A 113 -11.48 -0.37 -6.21
CA THR A 113 -11.12 -0.36 -4.78
C THR A 113 -12.02 -1.27 -3.92
N ARG A 114 -13.24 -1.61 -4.37
CA ARG A 114 -14.25 -2.27 -3.52
C ARG A 114 -14.85 -3.56 -4.10
N GLN A 115 -14.13 -4.26 -4.99
CA GLN A 115 -14.58 -5.52 -5.63
C GLN A 115 -15.94 -5.42 -6.35
N ASN A 116 -16.36 -4.22 -6.78
CA ASN A 116 -17.67 -4.01 -7.40
C ASN A 116 -17.68 -4.49 -8.86
N LEU A 117 -17.58 -5.79 -9.10
CA LEU A 117 -17.41 -6.37 -10.44
C LEU A 117 -18.53 -5.96 -11.41
N GLU A 118 -19.77 -5.90 -10.96
CA GLU A 118 -20.90 -5.53 -11.81
C GLU A 118 -20.86 -4.05 -12.24
N VAL A 119 -20.33 -3.15 -11.40
CA VAL A 119 -20.07 -1.76 -11.79
C VAL A 119 -18.89 -1.69 -12.76
N ILE A 120 -17.85 -2.48 -12.54
CA ILE A 120 -16.68 -2.53 -13.42
C ILE A 120 -17.09 -2.99 -14.83
N LYS A 121 -17.93 -4.03 -14.92
CA LYS A 121 -18.51 -4.49 -16.19
C LYS A 121 -19.30 -3.39 -16.88
N GLU A 122 -20.23 -2.75 -16.16
CA GLU A 122 -21.05 -1.66 -16.69
C GLU A 122 -20.19 -0.51 -17.24
N LEU A 123 -19.14 -0.10 -16.52
CA LEU A 123 -18.21 0.95 -16.96
C LEU A 123 -17.43 0.53 -18.22
N MET A 124 -16.94 -0.71 -18.28
CA MET A 124 -16.21 -1.23 -19.45
C MET A 124 -17.12 -1.37 -20.68
N GLU A 125 -18.37 -1.79 -20.51
CA GLU A 125 -19.39 -1.84 -21.57
C GLU A 125 -19.69 -0.45 -22.14
N HIS A 126 -19.58 0.60 -21.32
CA HIS A 126 -19.69 2.00 -21.72
C HIS A 126 -18.36 2.62 -22.16
N GLY A 127 -17.33 1.80 -22.41
CA GLY A 127 -16.07 2.24 -23.03
C GLY A 127 -15.06 2.86 -22.07
N ALA A 128 -15.14 2.59 -20.77
CA ALA A 128 -14.09 2.99 -19.82
C ALA A 128 -12.72 2.46 -20.26
N ASN A 129 -11.69 3.31 -20.21
CA ASN A 129 -10.35 2.93 -20.64
C ASN A 129 -9.51 2.40 -19.47
N PRO A 130 -9.21 1.08 -19.40
CA PRO A 130 -8.45 0.48 -18.30
C PRO A 130 -6.95 0.85 -18.33
N LEU A 131 -6.47 1.50 -19.39
CA LEU A 131 -5.08 1.95 -19.52
C LEU A 131 -4.82 3.34 -18.94
N LEU A 132 -5.87 4.10 -18.60
CA LEU A 132 -5.69 5.40 -17.96
C LEU A 132 -4.92 5.25 -16.65
N LYS A 133 -4.03 6.20 -16.38
CA LYS A 133 -3.17 6.22 -15.21
C LYS A 133 -3.45 7.46 -14.38
N ASN A 134 -3.47 7.26 -13.06
CA ASN A 134 -3.52 8.34 -12.09
C ASN A 134 -2.13 9.02 -11.97
N LYS A 135 -2.00 10.03 -11.11
CA LYS A 135 -0.71 10.74 -10.91
C LYS A 135 0.43 9.88 -10.37
N ASP A 136 0.11 8.76 -9.73
CA ASP A 136 1.11 7.78 -9.26
C ASP A 136 1.50 6.80 -10.39
N GLY A 137 0.92 6.93 -11.57
CA GLY A 137 1.12 6.02 -12.71
C GLY A 137 0.29 4.73 -12.60
N TRP A 138 -0.66 4.65 -11.67
CA TRP A 138 -1.47 3.46 -11.44
C TRP A 138 -2.68 3.47 -12.36
N ASN A 139 -2.93 2.34 -13.02
CA ASN A 139 -4.19 2.06 -13.69
C ASN A 139 -5.14 1.23 -12.80
N CYS A 140 -6.33 0.90 -13.30
CA CYS A 140 -7.30 0.09 -12.56
C CYS A 140 -6.75 -1.30 -12.18
N PHE A 141 -5.86 -1.87 -13.00
CA PHE A 141 -5.25 -3.17 -12.77
C PHE A 141 -4.26 -3.16 -11.59
N HIS A 142 -3.48 -2.09 -11.41
CA HIS A 142 -2.67 -1.89 -10.21
C HIS A 142 -3.52 -1.87 -8.94
N ILE A 143 -4.68 -1.20 -8.99
CA ILE A 143 -5.59 -1.05 -7.86
C ILE A 143 -6.21 -2.41 -7.51
N ALA A 144 -6.75 -3.12 -8.50
CA ALA A 144 -7.29 -4.47 -8.30
C ALA A 144 -6.23 -5.45 -7.77
N SER A 145 -4.97 -5.32 -8.21
CA SER A 145 -3.84 -6.12 -7.71
C SER A 145 -3.49 -5.79 -6.26
N ARG A 146 -3.58 -4.50 -5.87
CA ARG A 146 -3.38 -4.06 -4.47
C ARG A 146 -4.42 -4.65 -3.53
N GLU A 147 -5.67 -4.60 -3.95
CA GLU A 147 -6.78 -5.04 -3.11
C GLU A 147 -6.96 -6.58 -3.14
N GLY A 148 -6.32 -7.28 -4.07
CA GLY A 148 -6.41 -8.73 -4.19
C GLY A 148 -7.73 -9.22 -4.80
N HIS A 149 -8.42 -8.38 -5.57
CA HIS A 149 -9.74 -8.70 -6.13
C HIS A 149 -9.62 -9.64 -7.33
N LEU A 150 -9.55 -10.95 -7.06
CA LEU A 150 -9.26 -11.99 -8.05
C LEU A 150 -10.24 -11.97 -9.24
N GLU A 151 -11.56 -11.90 -8.98
CA GLU A 151 -12.57 -11.92 -10.05
C GLU A 151 -12.47 -10.68 -10.94
N VAL A 152 -12.09 -9.54 -10.37
CA VAL A 152 -11.85 -8.31 -11.11
C VAL A 152 -10.63 -8.46 -12.01
N LEU A 153 -9.52 -9.01 -11.50
CA LEU A 153 -8.32 -9.25 -12.30
C LEU A 153 -8.59 -10.24 -13.44
N GLN A 154 -9.31 -11.33 -13.16
CA GLN A 154 -9.69 -12.31 -14.18
C GLN A 154 -10.57 -11.68 -15.27
N TYR A 155 -11.55 -10.87 -14.87
CA TYR A 155 -12.39 -10.14 -15.81
C TYR A 155 -11.58 -9.16 -16.66
N LEU A 156 -10.74 -8.31 -16.04
CA LEU A 156 -9.91 -7.34 -16.74
C LEU A 156 -8.95 -8.01 -17.73
N LEU A 157 -8.34 -9.15 -17.38
CA LEU A 157 -7.52 -9.93 -18.31
C LEU A 157 -8.33 -10.54 -19.46
N ALA A 158 -9.60 -10.90 -19.23
CA ALA A 158 -10.45 -11.46 -20.27
C ALA A 158 -10.91 -10.40 -21.28
N VAL A 159 -11.30 -9.21 -20.81
CA VAL A 159 -11.80 -8.14 -21.70
C VAL A 159 -10.68 -7.24 -22.23
N PHE A 160 -9.57 -7.11 -21.52
CA PHE A 160 -8.44 -6.28 -21.89
C PHE A 160 -7.10 -6.94 -21.52
N PRO A 161 -6.61 -7.90 -22.36
CA PRO A 161 -5.46 -8.75 -22.02
C PRO A 161 -4.13 -8.03 -21.78
N SER A 162 -3.97 -6.77 -22.21
CA SER A 162 -2.75 -5.98 -21.99
C SER A 162 -2.83 -5.03 -20.79
N SER A 163 -3.90 -5.08 -19.98
CA SER A 163 -4.11 -4.16 -18.84
C SER A 163 -3.06 -4.30 -17.73
N TRP A 164 -2.38 -5.45 -17.66
CA TRP A 164 -1.35 -5.77 -16.68
C TRP A 164 0.04 -5.24 -17.04
N ASP A 165 0.30 -5.00 -18.33
CA ASP A 165 1.61 -4.59 -18.85
C ASP A 165 1.80 -3.09 -18.65
N THR A 166 2.10 -2.74 -17.41
CA THR A 166 2.11 -1.36 -16.96
C THR A 166 3.02 -1.20 -15.76
N GLU A 167 3.59 -0.01 -15.66
CA GLU A 167 4.42 0.44 -14.55
C GLU A 167 3.88 1.75 -13.99
N SER A 168 3.99 1.92 -12.67
CA SER A 168 3.79 3.18 -11.97
C SER A 168 4.90 4.20 -12.28
N THR A 169 4.78 5.42 -11.78
CA THR A 169 5.84 6.47 -11.93
C THR A 169 7.17 6.07 -11.30
N ILE A 170 7.13 5.16 -10.33
CA ILE A 170 8.32 4.59 -9.68
C ILE A 170 8.70 3.21 -10.22
N ARG A 171 8.19 2.83 -11.40
CA ARG A 171 8.46 1.55 -12.07
C ARG A 171 7.98 0.31 -11.33
N ARG A 172 6.97 0.46 -10.47
CA ARG A 172 6.32 -0.68 -9.82
C ARG A 172 5.33 -1.30 -10.79
N THR A 173 5.39 -2.61 -10.95
CA THR A 173 4.38 -3.38 -11.71
C THR A 173 3.22 -3.80 -10.78
N PRO A 174 2.07 -4.22 -11.31
CA PRO A 174 1.00 -4.80 -10.52
C PRO A 174 1.44 -5.99 -9.64
N LEU A 175 2.41 -6.79 -10.11
CA LEU A 175 3.01 -7.88 -9.33
C LEU A 175 3.74 -7.39 -8.07
N HIS A 176 4.45 -6.26 -8.13
CA HIS A 176 5.05 -5.65 -6.93
C HIS A 176 3.97 -5.30 -5.91
N THR A 177 2.87 -4.69 -6.38
CA THR A 177 1.78 -4.25 -5.52
C THR A 177 1.04 -5.44 -4.89
N ALA A 178 0.71 -6.48 -5.66
CA ALA A 178 0.08 -7.68 -5.12
C ALA A 178 0.98 -8.40 -4.09
N ALA A 179 2.28 -8.50 -4.37
CA ALA A 179 3.24 -9.12 -3.46
C ALA A 179 3.44 -8.32 -2.17
N MET A 180 3.52 -6.98 -2.25
CA MET A 180 3.63 -6.09 -1.09
C MET A 180 2.42 -6.20 -0.15
N HIS A 181 1.23 -6.41 -0.69
CA HIS A 181 -0.02 -6.42 0.06
C HIS A 181 -0.51 -7.82 0.46
N GLY A 182 0.28 -8.86 0.19
CA GLY A 182 -0.06 -10.22 0.64
C GLY A 182 -1.18 -10.89 -0.15
N CYS A 183 -1.48 -10.41 -1.35
CA CYS A 183 -2.58 -10.92 -2.18
C CYS A 183 -2.17 -12.20 -2.93
N PHE A 184 -2.14 -13.34 -2.21
CA PHE A 184 -1.64 -14.62 -2.75
C PHE A 184 -2.31 -15.03 -4.06
N ASP A 185 -3.65 -15.10 -4.10
CA ASP A 185 -4.39 -15.54 -5.29
C ASP A 185 -4.19 -14.60 -6.48
N ALA A 186 -4.04 -13.29 -6.20
CA ALA A 186 -3.71 -12.32 -7.23
C ALA A 186 -2.30 -12.57 -7.77
N VAL A 187 -1.29 -12.78 -6.91
CA VAL A 187 0.06 -13.12 -7.36
C VAL A 187 0.05 -14.39 -8.19
N GLU A 188 -0.64 -15.44 -7.76
CA GLU A 188 -0.74 -16.70 -8.52
C GLU A 188 -1.31 -16.47 -9.92
N LEU A 189 -2.46 -15.79 -10.02
CA LEU A 189 -3.07 -15.44 -11.30
C LEU A 189 -2.11 -14.63 -12.20
N LEU A 190 -1.42 -13.64 -11.62
CA LEU A 190 -0.48 -12.80 -12.34
C LEU A 190 0.69 -13.61 -12.88
N LEU A 191 1.27 -14.52 -12.12
CA LEU A 191 2.37 -15.36 -12.59
C LEU A 191 1.93 -16.35 -13.67
N GLU A 192 0.68 -16.82 -13.62
CA GLU A 192 0.14 -17.75 -14.61
C GLU A 192 -0.23 -17.09 -15.94
N ARG A 193 -0.74 -15.85 -15.90
CA ARG A 193 -1.33 -15.19 -17.07
C ARG A 193 -0.56 -13.96 -17.57
N CYS A 194 0.35 -13.43 -16.77
CA CYS A 194 1.10 -12.21 -17.09
C CYS A 194 2.60 -12.54 -17.20
N HIS A 195 3.19 -12.26 -18.35
CA HIS A 195 4.60 -12.56 -18.63
C HIS A 195 5.54 -11.52 -18.04
N TYR A 196 5.51 -11.33 -16.71
CA TYR A 196 6.45 -10.44 -16.04
C TYR A 196 7.89 -10.94 -16.21
N LYS A 197 8.85 -10.02 -16.25
CA LYS A 197 10.27 -10.38 -16.20
C LYS A 197 10.65 -10.78 -14.76
N PRO A 198 11.34 -11.91 -14.53
CA PRO A 198 11.92 -12.25 -13.23
C PRO A 198 12.78 -11.11 -12.68
N ASP A 199 12.66 -10.86 -11.38
CA ASP A 199 13.38 -9.79 -10.67
C ASP A 199 13.29 -8.40 -11.36
N SER A 200 12.14 -8.10 -11.95
CA SER A 200 11.81 -6.73 -12.34
C SER A 200 11.99 -5.81 -11.14
N ARG A 201 12.61 -4.65 -11.37
CA ARG A 201 13.01 -3.70 -10.32
C ARG A 201 12.29 -2.39 -10.50
N ASP A 202 11.79 -1.86 -9.39
CA ASP A 202 11.33 -0.48 -9.30
C ASP A 202 12.50 0.53 -9.30
N ASN A 203 12.21 1.83 -9.18
CA ASN A 203 13.24 2.89 -9.14
C ASN A 203 14.20 2.78 -7.95
N CYS A 204 13.81 2.10 -6.88
CA CYS A 204 14.62 1.83 -5.70
C CYS A 204 15.38 0.49 -5.82
N GLY A 205 15.25 -0.22 -6.94
CA GLY A 205 15.85 -1.53 -7.14
C GLY A 205 15.10 -2.68 -6.47
N VAL A 206 13.91 -2.43 -5.92
CA VAL A 206 13.12 -3.42 -5.17
C VAL A 206 12.42 -4.37 -6.15
N THR A 207 12.44 -5.67 -5.83
CA THR A 207 11.73 -6.71 -6.59
C THR A 207 10.45 -7.16 -5.88
N PRO A 208 9.49 -7.83 -6.56
CA PRO A 208 8.31 -8.37 -5.90
C PRO A 208 8.63 -9.38 -4.78
N PHE A 209 9.74 -10.11 -4.91
CA PHE A 209 10.22 -11.02 -3.87
C PHE A 209 10.66 -10.25 -2.61
N MET A 210 11.38 -9.13 -2.79
CA MET A 210 11.72 -8.25 -1.66
C MET A 210 10.47 -7.68 -0.99
N ASP A 211 9.47 -7.27 -1.76
CA ASP A 211 8.19 -6.79 -1.23
C ASP A 211 7.49 -7.86 -0.37
N ALA A 212 7.39 -9.09 -0.87
CA ALA A 212 6.80 -10.20 -0.14
C ALA A 212 7.54 -10.48 1.18
N ILE A 213 8.87 -10.57 1.13
CA ILE A 213 9.72 -10.81 2.31
C ILE A 213 9.63 -9.67 3.33
N GLN A 214 9.71 -8.42 2.88
CA GLN A 214 9.68 -7.26 3.76
C GLN A 214 8.35 -7.16 4.52
N ASN A 215 7.26 -7.67 3.96
CA ASN A 215 5.94 -7.67 4.58
C ASN A 215 5.55 -9.04 5.18
N GLY A 216 6.48 -9.99 5.25
CA GLY A 216 6.27 -11.29 5.93
C GLY A 216 5.44 -12.30 5.13
N HIS A 217 5.20 -12.07 3.84
CA HIS A 217 4.40 -12.96 2.99
C HIS A 217 5.24 -14.13 2.44
N VAL A 218 5.67 -15.03 3.32
CA VAL A 218 6.54 -16.17 3.00
C VAL A 218 5.92 -17.11 1.96
N ASN A 219 4.61 -17.32 2.01
CA ASN A 219 3.86 -18.09 1.00
C ASN A 219 3.99 -17.48 -0.41
N ILE A 220 3.89 -16.16 -0.54
CA ILE A 220 4.10 -15.45 -1.80
C ILE A 220 5.57 -15.52 -2.23
N ALA A 221 6.50 -15.40 -1.29
CA ALA A 221 7.93 -15.53 -1.58
C ALA A 221 8.25 -16.91 -2.16
N ARG A 222 7.70 -18.00 -1.59
CA ARG A 222 7.81 -19.36 -2.16
C ARG A 222 7.25 -19.45 -3.56
N LEU A 223 6.04 -18.92 -3.77
CA LEU A 223 5.39 -18.92 -5.07
C LEU A 223 6.23 -18.20 -6.14
N LEU A 224 6.85 -17.07 -5.78
CA LEU A 224 7.76 -16.33 -6.66
C LEU A 224 9.06 -17.08 -6.97
N LEU A 225 9.59 -17.90 -6.05
CA LEU A 225 10.74 -18.76 -6.33
C LEU A 225 10.34 -19.88 -7.31
N GLU A 226 9.22 -20.55 -7.02
CA GLU A 226 8.75 -21.72 -7.76
C GLU A 226 8.30 -21.38 -9.18
N LYS A 227 7.46 -20.35 -9.33
CA LYS A 227 6.84 -20.00 -10.62
C LYS A 227 7.54 -18.85 -11.35
N HIS A 228 8.32 -18.01 -10.66
CA HIS A 228 8.89 -16.78 -11.25
C HIS A 228 10.41 -16.69 -11.26
N GLN A 229 11.12 -17.74 -10.82
CA GLN A 229 12.59 -17.79 -10.76
C GLN A 229 13.20 -16.57 -10.04
N ALA A 230 12.52 -16.09 -9.00
CA ALA A 230 12.99 -14.93 -8.25
C ALA A 230 14.35 -15.19 -7.58
N CYS A 231 15.21 -14.18 -7.49
CA CYS A 231 16.50 -14.29 -6.82
C CYS A 231 16.38 -13.90 -5.33
N PRO A 232 16.58 -14.84 -4.37
CA PRO A 232 16.45 -14.54 -2.94
C PRO A 232 17.59 -13.67 -2.39
N THR A 233 18.66 -13.48 -3.18
CA THR A 233 19.83 -12.67 -2.83
C THR A 233 19.96 -11.42 -3.69
N ALA A 234 18.91 -11.06 -4.45
CA ALA A 234 18.88 -9.82 -5.22
C ALA A 234 19.16 -8.62 -4.31
N VAL A 235 19.73 -7.56 -4.86
CA VAL A 235 19.99 -6.31 -4.15
C VAL A 235 19.20 -5.16 -4.74
N ASP A 236 18.75 -4.27 -3.86
CA ASP A 236 18.14 -3.00 -4.22
C ASP A 236 19.20 -1.95 -4.62
N ALA A 237 18.77 -0.72 -4.93
CA ALA A 237 19.66 0.35 -5.37
C ALA A 237 20.68 0.78 -4.29
N LEU A 238 20.39 0.50 -3.02
CA LEU A 238 21.32 0.75 -1.91
C LEU A 238 22.22 -0.46 -1.64
N GLY A 239 22.04 -1.60 -2.31
CA GLY A 239 22.79 -2.81 -2.07
C GLY A 239 22.21 -3.69 -0.95
N ALA A 240 20.97 -3.46 -0.50
CA ALA A 240 20.33 -4.28 0.51
C ALA A 240 19.58 -5.48 -0.11
N GLN A 241 19.76 -6.64 0.52
CA GLN A 241 19.08 -7.90 0.15
C GLN A 241 17.74 -8.08 0.88
N PRO A 242 16.86 -9.01 0.45
CA PRO A 242 15.63 -9.36 1.17
C PRO A 242 15.83 -9.59 2.68
N LEU A 243 16.92 -10.26 3.07
CA LEU A 243 17.28 -10.49 4.48
C LEU A 243 17.39 -9.20 5.30
N HIS A 244 18.02 -8.16 4.75
CA HIS A 244 18.19 -6.88 5.43
C HIS A 244 16.85 -6.17 5.60
N ARG A 245 15.98 -6.24 4.58
CA ARG A 245 14.64 -5.64 4.62
C ARG A 245 13.73 -6.33 5.63
N ALA A 246 13.75 -7.67 5.68
CA ALA A 246 13.06 -8.43 6.71
C ALA A 246 13.51 -8.07 8.13
N ALA A 247 14.80 -7.81 8.32
CA ALA A 247 15.34 -7.38 9.61
C ALA A 247 14.91 -5.96 10.02
N VAL A 248 14.66 -5.06 9.06
CA VAL A 248 14.10 -3.71 9.35
C VAL A 248 12.65 -3.79 9.80
N THR A 249 11.86 -4.73 9.26
CA THR A 249 10.43 -4.86 9.53
C THR A 249 10.06 -5.99 10.51
N ALA A 250 11.07 -6.57 11.18
CA ALA A 250 10.91 -7.64 12.17
C ALA A 250 10.20 -8.91 11.66
N GLN A 251 10.45 -9.31 10.41
CA GLN A 251 9.83 -10.49 9.81
C GLN A 251 10.61 -11.77 10.14
N ASP A 252 10.51 -12.23 11.39
CA ASP A 252 11.28 -13.38 11.92
C ASP A 252 11.08 -14.67 11.10
N GLU A 253 9.84 -14.96 10.70
CA GLU A 253 9.53 -16.13 9.86
C GLU A 253 10.19 -16.01 8.47
N ALA A 254 10.16 -14.82 7.87
CA ALA A 254 10.82 -14.57 6.59
C ALA A 254 12.34 -14.69 6.70
N ILE A 255 12.94 -14.25 7.81
CA ILE A 255 14.37 -14.40 8.08
C ILE A 255 14.74 -15.89 8.21
N GLN A 256 13.96 -16.66 8.97
CA GLN A 256 14.16 -18.11 9.10
C GLN A 256 14.03 -18.82 7.75
N PHE A 257 13.03 -18.46 6.96
CA PHE A 257 12.85 -18.98 5.60
C PHE A 257 14.07 -18.70 4.72
N LEU A 258 14.56 -17.46 4.68
CA LEU A 258 15.71 -17.08 3.87
C LEU A 258 17.00 -17.82 4.29
N VAL A 259 17.28 -17.89 5.59
CA VAL A 259 18.55 -18.45 6.08
C VAL A 259 18.51 -19.98 6.15
N SER A 260 17.49 -20.54 6.80
CA SER A 260 17.42 -21.99 7.07
C SER A 260 17.00 -22.80 5.84
N GLU A 261 16.10 -22.28 5.01
CA GLU A 261 15.59 -23.03 3.86
C GLU A 261 16.28 -22.66 2.56
N LEU A 262 16.55 -21.38 2.31
CA LEU A 262 17.20 -20.94 1.08
C LEU A 262 18.73 -20.82 1.19
N GLY A 263 19.29 -20.99 2.39
CA GLY A 263 20.75 -20.92 2.61
C GLY A 263 21.34 -19.53 2.38
N VAL A 264 20.56 -18.46 2.52
CA VAL A 264 21.06 -17.08 2.42
C VAL A 264 22.01 -16.80 3.60
N ASP A 265 23.19 -16.23 3.30
CA ASP A 265 24.16 -15.86 4.33
C ASP A 265 23.59 -14.80 5.28
N VAL A 266 23.37 -15.20 6.54
CA VAL A 266 22.89 -14.34 7.63
C VAL A 266 23.81 -13.15 7.90
N ASN A 267 25.10 -13.27 7.54
CA ASN A 267 26.13 -12.25 7.70
C ASN A 267 26.36 -11.41 6.43
N GLY A 268 25.47 -11.54 5.44
CA GLY A 268 25.46 -10.69 4.25
C GLY A 268 25.55 -9.21 4.62
N ARG A 269 26.28 -8.45 3.79
CA ARG A 269 26.61 -7.05 4.06
C ARG A 269 25.93 -6.16 3.02
N ALA A 270 25.03 -5.31 3.48
CA ALA A 270 24.33 -4.34 2.66
C ALA A 270 25.04 -2.99 2.65
N THR A 271 24.83 -2.29 1.54
CA THR A 271 25.23 -0.89 1.32
C THR A 271 26.73 -0.61 1.39
N PRO A 272 27.18 0.57 0.95
CA PRO A 272 28.56 1.00 1.17
C PRO A 272 28.94 1.05 2.66
N LEU A 273 27.96 1.14 3.58
CA LEU A 273 28.20 1.10 5.02
C LEU A 273 28.45 -0.31 5.56
N GLN A 274 28.34 -1.35 4.73
CA GLN A 274 28.67 -2.73 5.12
C GLN A 274 27.87 -3.21 6.35
N LEU A 275 26.58 -2.84 6.42
CA LEU A 275 25.68 -3.20 7.51
C LEU A 275 25.13 -4.62 7.33
N THR A 276 25.08 -5.41 8.39
CA THR A 276 24.42 -6.74 8.38
C THR A 276 22.96 -6.63 8.83
N ALA A 277 22.18 -7.69 8.64
CA ALA A 277 20.82 -7.79 9.15
C ALA A 277 20.74 -7.52 10.68
N LEU A 278 21.75 -7.98 11.45
CA LEU A 278 21.84 -7.73 12.88
C LEU A 278 21.96 -6.23 13.22
N HIS A 279 22.69 -5.46 12.41
CA HIS A 279 22.78 -4.01 12.60
C HIS A 279 21.42 -3.32 12.39
N TYR A 280 20.64 -3.74 11.38
CA TYR A 280 19.31 -3.20 11.13
C TYR A 280 18.34 -3.55 12.26
N ALA A 281 18.26 -4.83 12.66
CA ALA A 281 17.41 -5.26 13.76
C ALA A 281 17.75 -4.54 15.07
N ALA A 282 19.05 -4.35 15.35
CA ALA A 282 19.51 -3.59 16.50
C ALA A 282 19.12 -2.11 16.44
N LYS A 283 19.31 -1.46 15.27
CA LYS A 283 18.97 -0.05 15.07
C LYS A 283 17.48 0.23 15.25
N GLU A 284 16.61 -0.68 14.81
CA GLU A 284 15.15 -0.54 14.93
C GLU A 284 14.59 -1.11 16.24
N GLY A 285 15.44 -1.75 17.06
CA GLY A 285 15.07 -2.23 18.40
C GLY A 285 14.33 -3.55 18.43
N HIS A 286 14.40 -4.36 17.37
CA HIS A 286 13.64 -5.60 17.23
C HIS A 286 14.28 -6.75 18.02
N MET A 287 13.90 -6.87 19.29
CA MET A 287 14.48 -7.83 20.24
C MET A 287 14.37 -9.29 19.78
N CYS A 288 13.18 -9.71 19.35
CA CYS A 288 12.94 -11.07 18.85
C CYS A 288 13.82 -11.32 17.62
N THR A 289 13.88 -10.37 16.70
CA THR A 289 14.70 -10.47 15.48
C THR A 289 16.19 -10.52 15.74
N ILE A 290 16.70 -9.79 16.74
CA ILE A 290 18.08 -9.95 17.20
C ILE A 290 18.32 -11.40 17.64
N GLN A 291 17.43 -11.96 18.47
CA GLN A 291 17.56 -13.35 18.95
C GLN A 291 17.45 -14.36 17.81
N THR A 292 16.51 -14.17 16.87
CA THR A 292 16.35 -15.00 15.67
C THR A 292 17.62 -14.96 14.82
N LEU A 293 18.17 -13.79 14.53
CA LEU A 293 19.40 -13.68 13.75
C LEU A 293 20.58 -14.37 14.45
N LEU A 294 20.73 -14.20 15.76
CA LEU A 294 21.78 -14.85 16.54
C LEU A 294 21.61 -16.38 16.56
N SER A 295 20.40 -16.90 16.71
CA SER A 295 20.14 -18.35 16.66
C SER A 295 20.41 -18.95 15.28
N LEU A 296 20.28 -18.15 14.23
CA LEU A 296 20.62 -18.48 12.85
C LEU A 296 22.11 -18.27 12.50
N GLY A 297 22.96 -17.93 13.48
CA GLY A 297 24.41 -17.80 13.29
C GLY A 297 24.91 -16.41 12.87
N ALA A 298 24.13 -15.36 13.10
CA ALA A 298 24.63 -13.99 12.93
C ALA A 298 25.83 -13.72 13.84
N ASN A 299 26.90 -13.18 13.26
CA ASN A 299 28.09 -12.79 13.99
C ASN A 299 27.81 -11.55 14.83
N ILE A 300 27.69 -11.75 16.15
CA ILE A 300 27.48 -10.68 17.12
C ILE A 300 28.60 -9.62 17.12
N HIS A 301 29.81 -10.01 16.73
CA HIS A 301 30.98 -9.13 16.68
C HIS A 301 31.18 -8.47 15.30
N ALA A 302 30.23 -8.64 14.37
CA ALA A 302 30.30 -7.97 13.08
C ALA A 302 30.36 -6.44 13.29
N LYS A 303 31.37 -5.81 12.68
CA LYS A 303 31.52 -4.35 12.62
C LYS A 303 31.18 -3.85 11.22
N ASP A 304 30.45 -2.75 11.11
CA ASP A 304 30.14 -2.09 9.83
C ASP A 304 31.37 -1.36 9.24
N GLY A 305 31.20 -0.66 8.11
CA GLY A 305 32.26 0.06 7.41
C GLY A 305 32.85 1.24 8.18
N LYS A 306 32.25 1.64 9.30
CA LYS A 306 32.76 2.65 10.24
C LYS A 306 33.28 2.01 11.54
N GLY A 307 33.41 0.69 11.59
CA GLY A 307 33.84 -0.03 12.78
C GLY A 307 32.77 -0.17 13.86
N ARG A 308 31.51 0.18 13.58
CA ARG A 308 30.42 0.15 14.56
C ARG A 308 29.84 -1.26 14.65
N SER A 309 29.60 -1.75 15.87
CA SER A 309 28.89 -3.01 16.13
C SER A 309 27.37 -2.82 16.15
N ALA A 310 26.63 -3.93 16.26
CA ALA A 310 25.19 -3.91 16.50
C ALA A 310 24.81 -3.12 17.79
N LEU A 311 25.68 -3.10 18.81
CA LEU A 311 25.45 -2.32 20.02
C LEU A 311 25.43 -0.82 19.75
N HIS A 312 26.32 -0.32 18.89
CA HIS A 312 26.29 1.08 18.45
C HIS A 312 24.99 1.40 17.73
N ALA A 313 24.50 0.48 16.90
CA ALA A 313 23.25 0.65 16.18
C ALA A 313 22.05 0.73 17.16
N ALA A 314 21.97 -0.16 18.15
CA ALA A 314 20.95 -0.12 19.20
C ALA A 314 21.00 1.16 20.04
N CYS A 315 22.18 1.63 20.41
CA CYS A 315 22.35 2.88 21.15
C CYS A 315 21.98 4.09 20.29
N ALA A 316 22.38 4.13 19.01
CA ALA A 316 21.99 5.19 18.09
C ALA A 316 20.46 5.26 17.90
N GLY A 317 19.80 4.11 17.79
CA GLY A 317 18.33 3.98 17.73
C GLY A 317 17.62 4.25 19.07
N GLN A 318 18.36 4.35 20.17
CA GLN A 318 17.84 4.55 21.52
C GLN A 318 16.93 3.42 22.02
N HIS A 319 17.33 2.16 21.77
CA HIS A 319 16.59 0.97 22.16
C HIS A 319 17.27 0.22 23.31
N ALA A 320 16.87 0.54 24.55
CA ALA A 320 17.50 0.00 25.76
C ALA A 320 17.45 -1.53 25.82
N ALA A 321 16.31 -2.13 25.43
CA ALA A 321 16.14 -3.57 25.48
C ALA A 321 16.99 -4.32 24.42
N ALA A 322 17.18 -3.74 23.23
CA ALA A 322 18.09 -4.27 22.22
C ALA A 322 19.55 -4.19 22.69
N ALA A 323 19.96 -3.06 23.26
CA ALA A 323 21.28 -2.90 23.85
C ALA A 323 21.52 -3.91 24.98
N GLN A 324 20.51 -4.12 25.84
CA GLN A 324 20.58 -5.07 26.95
C GLN A 324 20.77 -6.52 26.47
N ILE A 325 20.03 -6.95 25.43
CA ILE A 325 20.17 -8.30 24.83
C ILE A 325 21.57 -8.49 24.23
N LEU A 326 22.07 -7.49 23.52
CA LEU A 326 23.39 -7.53 22.90
C LEU A 326 24.49 -7.63 23.96
N LEU A 327 24.41 -6.85 25.04
CA LEU A 327 25.35 -6.95 26.15
C LEU A 327 25.23 -8.29 26.89
N SER A 328 24.02 -8.80 27.13
CA SER A 328 23.82 -10.08 27.83
C SER A 328 24.30 -11.30 27.03
N THR A 329 24.43 -11.17 25.72
CA THR A 329 25.00 -12.20 24.84
C THR A 329 26.53 -12.16 24.77
N GLY A 330 27.18 -11.30 25.56
CA GLY A 330 28.62 -11.20 25.69
C GLY A 330 29.28 -10.17 24.78
N LEU A 331 28.52 -9.40 24.00
CA LEU A 331 29.08 -8.28 23.24
C LEU A 331 29.56 -7.19 24.21
N GLN A 332 30.83 -6.83 24.13
CA GLN A 332 31.39 -5.74 24.92
C GLN A 332 31.21 -4.39 24.22
N ASP A 333 31.12 -3.33 25.01
CA ASP A 333 31.22 -1.98 24.47
C ASP A 333 32.66 -1.75 23.99
N SER A 334 32.81 -1.37 22.72
CA SER A 334 34.10 -1.22 22.06
C SER A 334 34.04 -0.03 21.14
N GLU A 335 35.16 0.63 20.90
CA GLU A 335 35.20 1.81 20.03
C GLU A 335 34.94 1.47 18.56
N ASP A 336 34.26 2.39 17.89
CA ASP A 336 34.22 2.46 16.44
C ASP A 336 35.52 3.07 15.85
N SER A 337 35.57 3.25 14.53
CA SER A 337 36.74 3.81 13.84
C SER A 337 37.14 5.22 14.27
N THR A 338 36.25 5.95 14.95
CA THR A 338 36.49 7.31 15.44
C THR A 338 36.86 7.37 16.93
N GLY A 339 36.95 6.23 17.60
CA GLY A 339 37.14 6.16 19.05
C GLY A 339 35.84 6.32 19.85
N THR A 340 34.68 6.29 19.19
CA THR A 340 33.39 6.47 19.87
C THR A 340 32.88 5.13 20.40
N LEU A 341 32.59 5.04 21.69
CA LEU A 341 31.94 3.90 22.32
C LEU A 341 30.43 3.89 22.04
N ALA A 342 29.79 2.71 22.07
CA ALA A 342 28.36 2.60 21.86
C ALA A 342 27.57 3.34 22.95
N GLN A 343 28.00 3.27 24.22
CA GLN A 343 27.35 4.00 25.32
C GLN A 343 27.34 5.52 25.11
N GLN A 344 28.32 6.09 24.40
CA GLN A 344 28.39 7.52 24.12
C GLN A 344 27.34 7.98 23.10
N LEU A 345 26.74 7.04 22.35
CA LEU A 345 25.61 7.30 21.46
C LEU A 345 24.26 7.29 22.20
N ALA A 346 24.21 6.77 23.43
CA ALA A 346 23.02 6.73 24.25
C ALA A 346 22.65 8.13 24.76
N ARG A 347 21.39 8.51 24.60
CA ARG A 347 20.84 9.81 25.05
C ARG A 347 19.68 9.64 26.00
N LYS A 348 18.87 8.58 25.84
CA LYS A 348 17.76 8.31 26.76
C LYS A 348 18.26 7.70 28.07
N PRO A 349 17.67 8.08 29.22
CA PRO A 349 18.12 7.59 30.53
C PRO A 349 18.09 6.06 30.69
N ASP A 350 17.08 5.41 30.11
CA ASP A 350 16.93 3.95 30.13
C ASP A 350 18.08 3.24 29.38
N VAL A 351 18.49 3.74 28.23
CA VAL A 351 19.63 3.21 27.45
C VAL A 351 20.94 3.42 28.20
N ILE A 352 21.14 4.59 28.81
CA ILE A 352 22.34 4.89 29.61
C ILE A 352 22.43 3.95 30.81
N GLN A 353 21.31 3.66 31.48
CA GLN A 353 21.26 2.76 32.63
C GLN A 353 21.63 1.31 32.28
N VAL A 354 21.49 0.88 31.03
CA VAL A 354 21.89 -0.48 30.60
C VAL A 354 23.37 -0.72 30.93
N PHE A 355 24.24 0.25 30.61
CA PHE A 355 25.69 0.15 30.81
C PHE A 355 26.09 0.22 32.29
N GLN A 356 25.28 0.87 33.12
CA GLN A 356 25.52 0.93 34.56
C GLN A 356 25.19 -0.40 35.25
N ARG A 357 24.18 -1.12 34.76
CA ARG A 357 23.75 -2.41 35.35
C ARG A 357 24.65 -3.57 34.94
N THR A 358 25.19 -3.55 33.73
CA THR A 358 26.09 -4.60 33.25
C THR A 358 27.47 -4.57 33.92
N ASN A 359 28.00 -3.38 34.25
CA ASN A 359 29.28 -3.23 34.97
C ASN A 359 29.23 -3.67 36.45
N VAL A 360 28.05 -3.94 37.01
CA VAL A 360 27.89 -4.41 38.40
C VAL A 360 27.88 -5.94 38.49
N ASN A 361 27.68 -6.65 37.38
CA ASN A 361 27.55 -8.11 37.32
C ASN A 361 28.76 -8.81 36.68
N SER A 362 29.82 -8.08 36.35
CA SER A 362 31.12 -8.55 35.85
C SER A 362 32.19 -8.35 36.92
#